data_AF-A0A022J3Z6-F1
#
_entry.id   AF-A0A022J3Z6-F1
#
_cell.length_a   1.000
_cell.length_b   1.000
_cell.length_c   1.000
_cell.angle_alpha   90.00
_cell.angle_beta   90.00
_cell.angle_gamma   90.00
#
_symmetry.space_group_name_H-M   'P 1'
#
loop_
_entity.id
_entity.type
_entity.pdbx_description
1 polymer ?
#
loop_
_entity_poly.entity_id
_entity_poly.type
_entity_poly.pdbx_seq_one_letter_code
_entity_poly.pdbx_strand_id
1 'polypeptide(L)' 'MIVDLKNLGWTLEKIAFVLPISGASSVREWICGSVMKYDNGAAFVELWMHLTNKTEKEIPRINRYLIA' A
#
# COMPACT_ATOMS: atom_id res chain seq x y z
N MET A 1 5.87 -1.53 0.26
CA MET A 1 4.67 -1.10 -0.49
C MET A 1 4.69 0.39 -0.82
N ILE A 2 4.45 1.33 0.11
CA ILE A 2 4.48 2.78 -0.22
C ILE A 2 5.85 3.22 -0.76
N VAL A 3 6.95 2.73 -0.18
CA VAL A 3 8.31 3.00 -0.67
C VAL A 3 8.51 2.52 -2.11
N ASP A 4 7.97 1.35 -2.48
CA ASP A 4 8.06 0.85 -3.86
C ASP A 4 7.35 1.79 -4.83
N LEU A 5 6.15 2.27 -4.47
CA LEU A 5 5.39 3.21 -5.29
C LEU A 5 6.13 4.55 -5.43
N LYS A 6 6.75 5.05 -4.37
CA LYS A 6 7.60 6.25 -4.43
C LYS A 6 8.79 6.07 -5.38
N ASN A 7 9.42 4.90 -5.38
CA ASN A 7 10.52 4.58 -6.31
C ASN A 7 10.06 4.53 -7.78
N LEU A 8 8.77 4.28 -8.02
CA LEU A 8 8.12 4.38 -9.33
C LEU A 8 7.64 5.81 -9.67
N GLY A 9 7.97 6.81 -8.84
CA GLY A 9 7.55 8.20 -9.04
C GLY A 9 6.11 8.52 -8.63
N TRP A 10 5.45 7.65 -7.87
CA TRP A 10 4.10 7.91 -7.36
C TRP A 10 4.12 8.82 -6.13
N THR A 11 3.35 9.91 -6.19
CA THR A 11 3.12 10.81 -5.06
C THR A 11 1.98 10.31 -4.18
N LEU A 12 1.92 10.79 -2.93
CA LEU A 12 0.84 10.43 -2.01
C LEU A 12 -0.53 10.91 -2.50
N GLU A 13 -0.54 12.07 -3.17
CA GLU A 13 -1.70 12.67 -3.80
C GLU A 13 -2.22 11.79 -4.93
N LYS A 14 -1.33 11.26 -5.78
CA LYS A 14 -1.71 10.36 -6.87
C LYS A 14 -2.28 9.04 -6.33
N ILE A 15 -1.68 8.50 -5.27
CA ILE A 15 -2.20 7.30 -4.61
C ILE A 15 -3.59 7.57 -4.02
N ALA A 16 -3.77 8.69 -3.34
CA ALA A 16 -5.06 9.06 -2.75
C ALA A 16 -6.17 9.24 -3.79
N PHE A 17 -5.82 9.85 -4.94
CA PHE A 17 -6.72 10.04 -6.06
C PHE A 17 -7.17 8.71 -6.69
N VAL A 18 -6.25 7.75 -6.86
CA VAL A 18 -6.55 6.43 -7.45
C VAL A 18 -7.32 5.52 -6.50
N LEU A 19 -7.14 5.65 -5.18
CA LEU A 19 -7.80 4.84 -4.15
C LEU A 19 -9.11 5.45 -3.59
N PRO A 20 -9.77 6.33 -4.35
CA PRO A 20 -10.70 7.37 -3.89
C PRO A 20 -10.77 7.62 -2.35
N ILE A 21 -9.66 7.98 -1.72
CA ILE A 21 -9.61 8.30 -0.27
C ILE A 21 -9.51 9.81 -0.03
N SER A 22 -9.82 10.24 1.20
CA SER A 22 -9.94 11.65 1.61
C SER A 22 -8.71 12.53 1.34
N GLY A 23 -7.54 11.95 1.06
CA GLY A 23 -6.38 12.68 0.56
C GLY A 23 -5.03 12.07 0.92
N ALA A 24 -3.96 12.78 0.57
CA ALA A 24 -2.58 12.39 0.84
C ALA A 24 -2.27 12.26 2.34
N SER A 25 -3.01 12.94 3.22
CA SER A 25 -2.90 12.81 4.67
C SER A 25 -3.25 11.39 5.14
N SER A 26 -4.29 10.78 4.59
CA SER A 26 -4.66 9.39 4.89
C SER A 26 -3.56 8.42 4.46
N VAL A 27 -2.94 8.63 3.30
CA VAL A 27 -1.80 7.81 2.86
C VAL A 27 -0.59 8.02 3.78
N ARG A 28 -0.36 9.25 4.27
CA ARG A 28 0.73 9.56 5.20
C ARG A 28 0.54 8.86 6.55
N GLU A 29 -0.69 8.79 7.07
CA GLU A 29 -1.00 8.05 8.30
C GLU A 29 -0.62 6.56 8.19
N TRP A 30 -0.80 5.95 7.02
CA TRP A 30 -0.41 4.55 6.80
C TRP A 30 1.10 4.33 6.86
N ILE A 31 1.89 5.33 6.46
CA ILE A 31 3.35 5.30 6.61
C ILE A 31 3.73 5.33 8.09
N CYS A 32 2.97 6.04 8.90
CA CYS A 32 3.19 6.17 10.35
C CYS A 32 2.65 5.00 11.17
N GLY A 33 2.07 3.96 10.54
CA GLY A 33 1.60 2.75 11.20
C GLY A 33 0.11 2.76 11.57
N SER A 34 -0.69 3.71 11.07
CA SER A 34 -2.15 3.64 11.22
C SER A 34 -2.74 2.46 10.45
N VAL A 35 -3.76 1.83 11.03
CA VAL A 35 -4.48 0.72 10.40
C VAL A 35 -5.37 1.24 9.27
N MET A 36 -5.23 0.66 8.07
CA MET A 36 -6.12 0.95 6.95
C MET A 36 -7.52 0.36 7.19
N LYS A 37 -8.57 1.06 6.74
CA LYS A 37 -9.87 0.40 6.55
C LYS A 37 -9.72 -0.76 5.57
N TYR A 38 -10.45 -1.85 5.79
CA TYR A 38 -10.28 -3.10 5.03
C TYR A 38 -10.32 -2.88 3.50
N ASP A 39 -11.34 -2.16 3.02
CA ASP A 39 -11.52 -1.88 1.58
C ASP A 39 -10.35 -1.08 0.99
N ASN A 40 -9.86 -0.08 1.73
CA ASN A 40 -8.71 0.73 1.33
C ASN A 40 -7.42 -0.10 1.28
N GLY A 41 -7.27 -1.06 2.21
CA GLY A 41 -6.13 -1.97 2.26
C GLY A 41 -6.11 -2.92 1.07
N ALA A 42 -7.25 -3.51 0.71
CA ALA A 42 -7.37 -4.40 -0.44
C ALA A 42 -7.03 -3.66 -1.75
N ALA A 43 -7.64 -2.49 -1.98
CA ALA A 43 -7.36 -1.67 -3.16
C ALA A 43 -5.90 -1.21 -3.23
N PHE A 44 -5.30 -0.87 -2.08
CA PHE A 44 -3.87 -0.49 -2.02
C PHE A 44 -2.94 -1.65 -2.37
N VAL A 45 -3.24 -2.87 -1.89
CA VAL A 45 -2.47 -4.08 -2.22
C VAL A 45 -2.56 -4.40 -3.70
N GLU A 46 -3.76 -4.35 -4.28
CA GLU A 46 -3.97 -4.57 -5.72
C GLU A 46 -3.18 -3.57 -6.57
N LEU A 47 -3.29 -2.27 -6.25
CA LEU A 47 -2.53 -1.21 -6.92
C LEU A 47 -1.01 -1.46 -6.87
N TRP A 48 -0.50 -1.83 -5.69
CA TRP A 48 0.92 -2.10 -5.51
C TRP A 48 1.39 -3.31 -6.32
N MET A 49 0.65 -4.43 -6.30
CA MET A 49 0.97 -5.62 -7.09
C MET A 49 1.00 -5.28 -8.59
N HIS A 50 -0.03 -4.56 -9.07
CA HIS A 50 -0.14 -4.17 -10.47
C HIS A 50 1.04 -3.31 -10.95
N LEU A 51 1.47 -2.33 -10.14
CA LEU A 51 2.52 -1.38 -10.54
C LEU A 51 3.94 -1.91 -10.36
N THR A 52 4.14 -2.83 -9.42
CA THR A 52 5.48 -3.38 -9.11
C THR A 52 5.73 -4.75 -9.73
N ASN A 53 4.72 -5.32 -10.40
CA ASN A 53 4.71 -6.71 -10.88
C ASN A 53 4.99 -7.74 -9.77
N LYS A 54 4.71 -7.36 -8.52
CA LYS A 54 4.87 -8.21 -7.34
C LYS A 54 3.61 -9.01 -7.08
N THR A 55 3.78 -10.14 -6.40
CA THR A 55 2.67 -11.04 -6.07
C THR A 55 2.33 -11.03 -4.58
N GLU A 56 1.20 -11.65 -4.21
CA GLU A 56 0.78 -11.78 -2.81
C GLU A 56 1.84 -12.37 -1.89
N LYS A 57 2.72 -13.21 -2.46
CA LYS A 57 3.86 -13.75 -1.75
C LYS A 57 4.65 -12.57 -1.16
N GLU A 58 5.03 -11.58 -1.95
CA GLU A 58 5.90 -10.48 -1.55
C GLU A 58 5.28 -9.45 -0.60
N ILE A 59 4.01 -9.60 -0.23
CA ILE A 59 3.38 -8.74 0.77
C ILE A 59 4.17 -8.85 2.09
N PRO A 60 4.60 -7.72 2.68
CA PRO A 60 5.24 -7.73 4.00
C PRO A 60 4.23 -8.23 5.04
N ARG A 61 4.43 -9.44 5.56
CA ARG A 61 3.62 -10.03 6.62
C ARG A 61 4.49 -10.21 7.87
N ILE A 62 4.00 -9.75 9.02
CA ILE A 62 4.72 -9.80 10.31
C ILE A 62 5.16 -11.25 10.66
N ASN A 63 4.43 -12.27 10.20
CA ASN A 63 4.67 -13.68 10.56
C ASN A 63 5.00 -14.60 9.37
N ARG A 64 5.49 -14.06 8.24
CA ARG A 64 5.64 -14.85 6.99
C ARG A 64 6.50 -16.12 7.13
N TYR A 65 7.45 -16.12 8.07
CA TYR A 65 8.38 -17.24 8.32
C TYR A 65 8.11 -17.98 9.64
N LEU A 66 7.04 -17.64 10.37
CA LEU A 66 6.69 -18.29 11.65
C LEU A 66 5.75 -19.49 11.48
N ILE A 67 5.45 -19.87 10.24
CA ILE A 67 4.72 -21.09 9.91
C ILE A 67 5.70 -21.92 9.07
N ALA A 68 6.53 -22.71 9.75
CA ALA A 68 7.35 -23.78 9.19
C ALA A 68 6.98 -25.08 9.90
#